data_AF-A0A0B8QEF5-F1
#
_entry.id   AF-A0A0B8QEF5-F1
#
_cell.length_a   1.000
_cell.length_b   1.000
_cell.length_c   1.000
_cell.angle_alpha   90.00
_cell.angle_beta   90.00
_cell.angle_gamma   90.00
#
_symmetry.space_group_name_H-M   'P 1'
#
loop_
_entity.id
_entity.type
_entity.pdbx_description
1 polymer ?
#
loop_
_entity_poly.entity_id
_entity_poly.type
_entity_poly.pdbx_seq_one_letter_code
_entity_poly.pdbx_strand_id
1 'polypeptide(L)'
;MYGVLQNVLLPILIAAYTVYLCMSYPIEFVIGLNLLIYFIYLALVLVNFLIYWVLISERRKADIKTIYWLVLYPFYALFSRFITAFSMFNEVLRRSHEESSMALGGFLSEERDFED
;
A
#
# COMPACT_ATOMS: atom_id res chain seq x y z
N MET A 1 -16.90 -6.44 3.36
CA MET A 1 -16.12 -6.38 4.62
C MET A 1 -14.63 -6.71 4.47
N TYR A 2 -14.20 -7.64 3.59
CA TYR A 2 -12.77 -8.00 3.47
C TYR A 2 -11.84 -6.95 2.84
N GLY A 3 -12.35 -6.13 1.91
CA GLY A 3 -11.49 -5.20 1.14
C GLY A 3 -10.83 -4.10 1.97
N VAL A 4 -11.52 -3.57 2.99
CA VAL A 4 -10.97 -2.51 3.85
C VAL A 4 -9.89 -3.07 4.75
N LEU A 5 -10.14 -4.21 5.39
CA LEU A 5 -9.14 -4.92 6.20
C LEU A 5 -7.92 -5.27 5.37
N GLN A 6 -8.08 -5.82 4.17
CA GLN A 6 -6.97 -6.18 3.30
C GLN A 6 -6.14 -4.96 2.87
N ASN A 7 -6.81 -3.87 2.49
CA ASN A 7 -6.11 -2.67 2.05
C ASN A 7 -5.39 -1.96 3.20
N VAL A 8 -5.88 -2.05 4.44
CA VAL A 8 -5.28 -1.39 5.61
C VAL A 8 -4.24 -2.27 6.31
N LEU A 9 -4.54 -3.55 6.56
CA LEU A 9 -3.64 -4.45 7.29
C LEU A 9 -2.39 -4.80 6.51
N LEU A 10 -2.51 -5.11 5.22
CA LEU A 10 -1.37 -5.55 4.41
C LEU A 10 -0.21 -4.55 4.38
N PRO A 11 -0.41 -3.26 4.05
CA PRO A 11 0.70 -2.31 3.98
C PRO A 11 1.36 -2.11 5.34
N ILE A 12 0.59 -2.08 6.44
CA ILE A 12 1.12 -1.97 7.80
C ILE A 12 1.96 -3.20 8.15
N LEU A 13 1.45 -4.40 7.89
CA LEU A 13 2.13 -5.66 8.19
C LEU A 13 3.41 -5.83 7.37
N ILE A 14 3.36 -5.50 6.07
CA ILE A 14 4.53 -5.55 5.18
C ILE A 14 5.61 -4.57 5.66
N ALA A 15 5.23 -3.35 6.02
CA ALA A 15 6.17 -2.35 6.53
C ALA A 15 6.82 -2.81 7.84
N ALA A 16 6.03 -3.27 8.82
CA ALA A 16 6.53 -3.77 10.10
C ALA A 16 7.45 -4.99 9.93
N TYR A 17 7.07 -5.94 9.07
CA TYR A 17 7.89 -7.11 8.77
C TYR A 17 9.22 -6.74 8.08
N THR A 18 9.19 -5.75 7.19
CA THR A 18 10.41 -5.27 6.52
C THR A 18 11.37 -4.62 7.51
N VAL A 19 10.86 -3.83 8.46
CA VAL A 19 11.68 -3.25 9.56
C VAL A 19 12.27 -4.36 10.43
N TYR A 20 11.47 -5.37 10.79
CA TYR A 20 11.94 -6.52 11.59
C TYR A 20 13.06 -7.30 10.89
N LEU A 21 12.94 -7.53 9.58
CA LEU A 21 13.98 -8.19 8.78
C LEU A 21 15.29 -7.38 8.76
N CYS A 22 15.22 -6.06 8.59
CA CYS A 22 16.39 -5.19 8.63
C CYS A 22 17.12 -5.19 9.98
N MET A 23 16.41 -5.39 11.09
CA MET A 23 17.02 -5.46 12.42
C MET A 23 17.60 -6.84 12.76
N SER A 24 17.00 -7.91 12.23
CA SER A 24 17.35 -9.29 12.61
C SER A 24 18.37 -9.95 11.69
N TYR A 25 18.45 -9.53 10.42
CA TYR A 25 19.28 -10.15 9.40
C TYR A 25 20.29 -9.18 8.79
N PRO A 26 21.43 -9.67 8.27
CA PRO A 26 22.38 -8.83 7.56
C PRO A 26 21.75 -8.17 6.34
N ILE A 27 22.14 -6.93 6.05
CA ILE A 27 21.54 -6.11 5.00
C ILE A 27 21.61 -6.77 3.61
N GLU A 28 22.66 -7.54 3.35
CA GLU A 28 22.85 -8.30 2.11
C GLU A 28 21.72 -9.30 1.86
N PHE A 29 21.29 -10.00 2.90
CA PHE A 29 20.18 -10.96 2.83
C PHE A 29 18.84 -10.25 2.55
N VAL A 30 18.61 -9.13 3.23
CA VAL A 30 17.37 -8.34 3.07
C VAL A 30 17.27 -7.76 1.66
N ILE A 31 18.38 -7.24 1.13
CA ILE A 31 18.43 -6.74 -0.26
C ILE A 31 18.18 -7.89 -1.24
N GLY A 32 18.83 -9.05 -1.06
CA GLY A 32 18.61 -10.21 -1.93
C GLY A 32 17.15 -10.68 -1.97
N LEU A 33 16.49 -10.70 -0.81
CA LEU A 33 15.08 -11.08 -0.70
C LEU A 33 14.16 -10.06 -1.40
N ASN A 34 14.42 -8.76 -1.22
CA ASN A 34 13.69 -7.70 -1.92
C ASN A 34 13.92 -7.74 -3.45
N LEU A 35 15.12 -8.11 -3.88
CA LEU A 35 15.49 -8.22 -5.29
C LEU A 35 14.82 -9.42 -5.97
N LEU A 36 14.68 -10.54 -5.24
CA LEU A 36 13.88 -11.68 -5.70
C LEU A 36 12.41 -11.29 -5.87
N ILE A 37 11.84 -10.59 -4.89
CA ILE A 37 10.46 -10.07 -4.97
C ILE A 37 10.32 -9.12 -6.16
N TYR A 38 11.30 -8.24 -6.39
CA TYR A 38 11.33 -7.33 -7.52
C TYR A 38 11.21 -8.07 -8.86
N PHE A 39 11.97 -9.16 -9.07
CA PHE A 39 11.88 -9.94 -10.31
C PHE A 39 10.53 -10.61 -10.51
N ILE A 40 9.91 -11.12 -9.44
CA ILE A 40 8.56 -11.70 -9.51
C ILE A 40 7.55 -10.64 -9.97
N TYR A 41 7.58 -9.45 -9.36
CA TYR A 41 6.69 -8.35 -9.77
C TYR A 41 6.97 -7.87 -11.18
N LEU A 42 8.25 -7.77 -11.58
CA LEU A 42 8.62 -7.42 -12.94
C LEU A 42 8.05 -8.43 -13.95
N ALA A 43 8.15 -9.73 -13.66
CA ALA A 43 7.59 -10.77 -14.52
C ALA A 43 6.06 -10.65 -14.63
N LEU A 44 5.36 -10.44 -13.51
CA LEU A 44 3.90 -10.26 -13.52
C LEU A 44 3.48 -9.04 -14.35
N VAL A 45 4.18 -7.92 -14.20
CA VAL A 45 3.87 -6.69 -14.93
C VAL A 45 4.21 -6.86 -16.41
N LEU A 46 5.30 -7.55 -16.75
CA LEU A 46 5.64 -7.89 -18.14
C LEU A 46 4.56 -8.76 -18.78
N VAL A 47 4.05 -9.78 -18.07
CA VAL A 47 2.94 -10.61 -18.58
C VAL A 47 1.70 -9.77 -18.84
N ASN A 48 1.31 -8.91 -17.90
CA ASN A 48 0.17 -7.99 -18.08
C ASN A 48 0.38 -7.03 -19.26
N PHE A 49 1.59 -6.49 -19.39
CA PHE A 49 1.96 -5.61 -20.49
C PHE A 49 1.91 -6.35 -21.84
N LEU A 50 2.39 -7.59 -21.92
CA LEU A 50 2.32 -8.40 -23.13
C LEU A 50 0.88 -8.68 -23.54
N ILE A 51 0.02 -9.05 -22.58
CA ILE A 51 -1.41 -9.26 -22.81
C ILE A 51 -2.05 -7.99 -23.37
N TYR A 52 -1.81 -6.84 -22.73
CA TYR A 52 -2.32 -5.55 -23.18
C TYR A 52 -1.82 -5.17 -24.59
N TRP A 53 -0.53 -5.35 -24.82
CA TRP A 53 0.12 -5.00 -26.08
C TRP A 53 -0.35 -5.85 -27.26
N VAL A 54 -0.61 -7.14 -27.04
CA VAL A 54 -1.07 -8.06 -28.09
C VAL A 54 -2.56 -7.88 -28.39
N LEU A 55 -3.40 -7.79 -27.36
CA LEU A 55 -4.87 -7.85 -27.51
C LEU A 55 -5.54 -6.51 -27.74
N ILE A 56 -4.96 -5.41 -27.24
CA ILE A 56 -5.67 -4.12 -27.13
C ILE A 56 -4.94 -2.95 -27.82
N SER A 57 -3.63 -3.03 -28.07
CA SER A 57 -2.88 -1.87 -28.57
C SER A 57 -3.19 -1.53 -30.05
N GLU A 58 -3.84 -0.39 -30.26
CA GLU A 58 -4.01 0.27 -31.58
C GLU A 58 -2.72 1.00 -32.05
N ARG A 59 -1.79 1.34 -31.14
CA ARG A 59 -0.57 2.12 -31.42
C ARG A 59 0.72 1.44 -30.94
N ARG A 60 0.94 0.17 -31.33
CA ARG A 60 2.08 -0.68 -30.89
C ARG A 60 3.47 -0.04 -30.86
N LYS A 61 3.79 0.85 -31.82
CA LYS A 61 5.11 1.49 -31.93
C LYS A 61 5.34 2.56 -30.85
N ALA A 62 4.28 3.18 -30.33
CA ALA A 62 4.38 4.13 -29.23
C ALA A 62 4.47 3.39 -27.89
N ASP A 63 3.65 2.35 -27.71
CA ASP A 63 3.59 1.57 -26.45
C ASP A 63 4.90 0.85 -26.12
N ILE A 64 5.68 0.42 -27.12
CA ILE A 64 6.94 -0.28 -26.87
C ILE A 64 7.99 0.62 -26.20
N LYS A 65 7.89 1.95 -26.35
CA LYS A 65 8.79 2.89 -25.65
C LYS A 65 8.55 2.91 -24.14
N THR A 66 7.34 2.55 -23.70
CA THR A 66 6.95 2.49 -22.30
C THR A 66 7.61 1.31 -21.56
N ILE A 67 8.20 0.34 -22.29
CA ILE A 67 8.85 -0.83 -21.67
C ILE A 67 10.00 -0.43 -20.72
N TYR A 68 10.69 0.67 -21.00
CA TYR A 68 11.74 1.19 -20.11
C TYR A 68 11.17 1.66 -18.77
N TRP A 69 9.97 2.25 -18.79
CA TRP A 69 9.26 2.64 -17.56
C TRP A 69 8.75 1.44 -16.77
N LEU A 70 8.50 0.32 -17.45
CA LEU A 70 8.04 -0.92 -16.82
C LEU A 70 9.08 -1.50 -15.85
N VAL A 71 10.37 -1.31 -16.13
CA VAL A 71 11.47 -1.75 -15.24
C VAL A 71 11.49 -0.95 -13.93
N LEU A 72 11.11 0.33 -13.98
CA LEU A 72 11.03 1.17 -12.79
C LEU A 72 9.76 0.94 -11.96
N TYR A 73 8.73 0.33 -12.56
CA TYR A 73 7.43 0.15 -11.93
C TYR A 73 7.47 -0.65 -10.61
N PRO A 74 8.18 -1.80 -10.49
CA PRO A 74 8.20 -2.56 -9.25
C PRO A 74 8.93 -1.81 -8.11
N PHE A 75 9.91 -0.95 -8.41
CA PHE A 75 10.54 -0.08 -7.42
C PHE A 75 9.54 0.95 -6.88
N TYR A 76 8.80 1.58 -7.80
CA TYR A 76 7.73 2.50 -7.42
C TYR A 76 6.65 1.80 -6.57
N ALA A 77 6.26 0.58 -6.94
CA ALA A 77 5.27 -0.22 -6.21
C ALA A 77 5.75 -0.61 -4.80
N LEU A 78 7.05 -0.82 -4.59
CA LEU A 78 7.62 -1.03 -3.26
C LEU A 78 7.58 0.25 -2.43
N PHE A 79 7.98 1.38 -3.00
CA PHE A 79 7.98 2.67 -2.30
C PHE A 79 6.57 3.14 -1.92
N SER A 80 5.60 2.97 -2.82
CA SER A 80 4.21 3.34 -2.56
C SER A 80 3.62 2.60 -1.35
N ARG A 81 4.02 1.34 -1.10
CA ARG A 81 3.60 0.58 0.09
C ARG A 81 4.02 1.23 1.40
N PHE A 82 5.22 1.80 1.46
CA PHE A 82 5.69 2.51 2.65
C PHE A 82 4.91 3.81 2.88
N ILE A 83 4.64 4.57 1.80
CA ILE A 83 3.83 5.79 1.89
C ILE A 83 2.40 5.44 2.34
N THR A 84 1.80 4.40 1.77
CA THR A 84 0.46 3.95 2.14
C THR A 84 0.43 3.47 3.60
N ALA A 85 1.43 2.72 4.05
CA ALA A 85 1.53 2.29 5.45
C ALA A 85 1.62 3.49 6.39
N PHE A 86 2.43 4.50 6.05
CA PHE A 86 2.54 5.73 6.84
C PHE A 86 1.22 6.52 6.88
N SER A 87 0.57 6.69 5.73
CA SER A 87 -0.73 7.38 5.64
C SER A 87 -1.81 6.66 6.44
N MET A 88 -1.86 5.33 6.37
CA MET A 88 -2.82 4.52 7.12
C MET A 88 -2.54 4.54 8.61
N PHE A 89 -1.28 4.48 9.03
CA PHE A 89 -0.91 4.60 10.43
C PHE A 89 -1.37 5.95 10.99
N ASN A 90 -1.11 7.04 10.27
CA ASN A 90 -1.56 8.37 10.65
C ASN A 90 -3.09 8.49 10.71
N GLU A 91 -3.81 7.90 9.75
CA GLU A 91 -5.27 7.93 9.74
C GLU A 91 -5.88 7.12 10.88
N VAL A 92 -5.32 5.93 11.19
CA VAL A 92 -5.77 5.11 12.33
C VAL A 92 -5.57 5.86 13.64
N LEU A 93 -4.41 6.50 13.86
CA LEU A 93 -4.16 7.31 15.04
C LEU A 93 -5.17 8.47 15.15
N ARG A 94 -5.42 9.19 14.06
CA ARG A 94 -6.37 10.32 14.05
C ARG A 94 -7.80 9.86 14.34
N ARG A 95 -8.28 8.80 13.68
CA ARG A 95 -9.65 8.28 13.88
C ARG A 95 -9.88 7.80 15.31
N SER A 96 -8.89 7.18 15.95
CA SER A 96 -8.99 6.77 17.37
C SER A 96 -9.24 7.96 18.31
N HIS A 97 -8.73 9.15 17.99
CA HIS A 97 -9.00 10.36 18.77
C HIS A 97 -10.37 10.99 18.45
N GLU A 98 -10.81 10.97 17.20
CA GLU A 98 -12.10 11.53 16.77
C GLU A 98 -13.29 10.70 17.29
N GLU A 99 -13.21 9.36 17.26
CA GLU A 99 -14.29 8.47 17.74
C GLU A 99 -14.48 8.55 19.27
N SER A 100 -13.39 8.75 20.03
CA SER A 100 -13.47 8.99 21.47
C SER A 100 -14.06 10.36 21.83
N SER A 101 -13.84 11.39 20.98
CA SER A 101 -14.37 12.74 21.21
C SER A 101 -15.81 12.89 20.75
N MET A 102 -16.22 12.18 19.70
CA MET A 102 -17.60 12.20 19.16
C MET A 102 -18.58 11.40 20.01
N ALA A 103 -18.14 10.32 20.67
CA ALA A 103 -18.97 9.56 21.60
C ALA A 103 -19.33 10.36 22.86
N LEU A 104 -18.43 11.25 23.32
CA LEU A 104 -18.69 12.09 24.49
C LEU A 104 -19.63 13.27 24.13
N GLY A 105 -19.45 13.88 22.96
CA GLY A 105 -20.26 15.03 22.54
C GLY A 105 -21.75 14.71 22.36
N GLY A 106 -22.07 13.56 21.74
CA GLY A 106 -23.45 13.11 21.57
C GLY A 106 -24.14 12.78 22.91
N PHE A 107 -23.41 12.16 23.83
CA PHE A 107 -23.92 11.85 25.17
C PHE A 107 -24.22 13.12 25.97
N LEU A 108 -23.35 14.14 25.90
CA LEU A 108 -23.53 15.42 26.59
C LEU A 108 -24.64 16.30 25.98
N SER A 109 -24.88 16.24 24.67
CA SER A 109 -26.02 16.94 24.06
C SER A 109 -27.35 16.29 24.42
N GLU A 110 -27.40 14.95 24.43
CA GLU A 110 -28.61 14.21 24.80
C GLU A 110 -28.96 14.45 26.27
N GLU A 111 -27.97 14.48 27.17
CA GLU A 111 -28.17 14.82 28.59
C GLU A 111 -28.70 16.25 28.80
N ARG A 112 -28.30 17.21 27.94
CA ARG A 112 -28.85 18.58 27.96
C ARG A 112 -30.29 18.69 27.45
N ASP A 113 -30.70 17.85 26.50
CA ASP A 113 -32.08 17.84 25.99
C ASP A 113 -33.09 17.21 26.98
N PHE A 114 -32.62 16.57 28.06
CA PHE A 114 -33.47 16.06 29.15
C PHE A 114 -33.60 17.01 30.35
N GLU A 115 -32.81 18.09 30.41
CA GLU A 115 -32.84 19.09 31.49
C GLU A 115 -33.66 20.36 31.16
N ASP A 116 -34.11 20.53 29.90
CA ASP A 116 -35.01 21.61 29.44
C ASP A 116 -36.46 21.12 29.21
#